data_AF-Q9GS57-F1
#
_entry.id   AF-Q9GS57-F1
#
_cell.length_a   1.000
_cell.length_b   1.000
_cell.length_c   1.000
_cell.angle_alpha   90.00
_cell.angle_beta   90.00
_cell.angle_gamma   90.00
#
_symmetry.space_group_name_H-M   'P 1'
#
loop_
_entity.id
_entity.type
_entity.pdbx_description
1 polymer ?
#
loop_
_entity_poly.entity_id
_entity_poly.type
_entity_poly.pdbx_seq_one_letter_code
_entity_poly.pdbx_strand_id
1 'polypeptide(L)'
;GVYWEGLEKEISDDVEITDWRGNKWTRGSKTPAAHPNSRFCSPATQCPIIDPAWEDPTGVPIDAIIFGGRRPKGVPLIYQARNWQHGVFIAASMKSEATAAAEHKD
;
A
#
# COMPACT_ATOMS: atom_id res chain seq x y z
N GLY A 1 -4.97 -14.83 -16.43
CA GLY A 1 -5.17 -14.13 -15.16
C GLY A 1 -4.20 -12.97 -15.06
N VAL A 2 -3.95 -12.49 -13.85
CA VAL A 2 -2.90 -11.50 -13.56
C VAL A 2 -1.94 -12.10 -12.52
N TYR A 3 -0.70 -11.62 -12.50
CA TYR A 3 0.31 -12.03 -11.52
C TYR A 3 1.05 -10.79 -11.01
N TRP A 4 1.37 -10.77 -9.72
CA TRP A 4 2.34 -9.87 -9.11
C TRP A 4 2.99 -10.59 -7.91
N GLU A 5 4.13 -10.08 -7.46
CA GLU A 5 4.86 -10.60 -6.30
C GLU A 5 3.95 -10.67 -5.07
N GLY A 6 3.89 -11.83 -4.42
CA GLY A 6 2.99 -12.13 -3.31
C GLY A 6 1.85 -13.11 -3.65
N LEU A 7 1.60 -13.37 -4.93
CA LEU A 7 0.60 -14.35 -5.40
C LEU A 7 1.18 -15.76 -5.66
N GLU A 8 2.40 -16.04 -5.21
CA GLU A 8 3.11 -17.31 -5.50
C GLU A 8 2.29 -18.54 -5.03
N LYS A 9 1.47 -18.39 -3.99
CA LYS A 9 0.63 -19.47 -3.45
C LYS A 9 -0.70 -19.63 -4.18
N GLU A 10 -1.09 -18.66 -4.99
CA GLU A 10 -2.40 -18.63 -5.66
C GLU A 10 -2.35 -19.20 -7.07
N ILE A 11 -1.15 -19.34 -7.63
CA ILE A 11 -0.91 -19.77 -9.01
C ILE A 11 0.01 -20.99 -9.00
N SER A 12 -0.31 -21.98 -9.84
CA SER A 12 0.50 -23.19 -10.00
C SER A 12 1.81 -22.90 -10.74
N ASP A 13 2.86 -23.69 -10.48
CA ASP A 13 4.21 -23.47 -11.01
C ASP A 13 4.33 -23.77 -12.52
N ASP A 14 3.35 -24.46 -13.11
CA ASP A 14 3.28 -24.79 -14.54
C ASP A 14 2.69 -23.65 -15.40
N VAL A 15 2.18 -22.59 -14.78
CA VAL A 15 1.62 -21.44 -15.48
C VAL A 15 2.72 -20.56 -16.04
N GLU A 16 2.71 -20.35 -17.35
CA GLU A 16 3.61 -19.40 -18.01
C GLU A 16 3.18 -17.96 -17.73
N ILE A 17 4.15 -17.11 -17.37
CA ILE A 17 3.94 -15.71 -17.02
C ILE A 17 4.76 -14.83 -17.97
N THR A 18 4.16 -13.74 -18.42
CA THR A 18 4.84 -12.66 -19.14
C THR A 18 4.96 -11.47 -18.20
N ASP A 19 6.16 -10.89 -18.07
CA ASP A 19 6.40 -9.73 -17.22
C ASP A 19 5.77 -8.44 -17.79
N TRP A 20 5.76 -7.39 -16.97
CA TRP A 20 5.25 -6.07 -17.33
C TRP A 20 6.00 -5.38 -18.48
N ARG A 21 7.14 -5.93 -18.91
CA ARG A 21 7.93 -5.46 -20.06
C ARG A 21 7.68 -6.30 -21.32
N GLY A 22 6.85 -7.33 -21.25
CA GLY A 22 6.53 -8.22 -22.37
C GLY A 22 7.46 -9.43 -22.53
N ASN A 23 8.32 -9.74 -21.57
CA ASN A 23 9.26 -10.87 -21.64
C ASN A 23 8.71 -12.10 -20.92
N LYS A 24 9.14 -13.30 -21.32
CA LYS A 24 8.87 -14.53 -20.56
C LYS A 24 9.48 -14.42 -19.17
N TRP A 25 8.71 -14.72 -18.14
CA TRP A 25 9.11 -14.65 -16.74
C TRP A 25 8.85 -15.98 -16.03
N THR A 26 9.72 -16.32 -15.07
CA THR A 26 9.56 -17.45 -14.17
C THR A 26 9.91 -17.00 -12.76
N ARG A 27 9.48 -17.73 -11.73
CA ARG A 27 9.73 -17.39 -10.31
C ARG A 27 11.22 -17.28 -9.94
N GLY A 28 12.11 -17.87 -10.73
CA GLY A 28 13.57 -17.77 -10.58
C GLY A 28 14.21 -16.57 -11.29
N SER A 29 13.42 -15.75 -12.02
CA SER A 29 13.92 -14.57 -12.71
C SER A 29 14.48 -13.54 -11.72
N LYS A 30 15.55 -12.83 -12.13
CA LYS A 30 16.19 -11.78 -11.31
C LYS A 30 15.38 -10.49 -11.21
N THR A 31 14.40 -10.31 -12.09
CA THR A 31 13.54 -9.12 -12.16
C THR A 31 12.12 -9.49 -11.75
N PRO A 32 11.33 -8.57 -11.18
CA PRO A 32 9.95 -8.84 -10.84
C PRO A 32 9.08 -9.01 -12.10
N ALA A 33 8.02 -9.81 -11.98
CA ALA A 33 6.98 -10.00 -12.98
C ALA A 33 6.15 -8.74 -13.16
N ALA A 34 5.79 -8.05 -12.08
CA ALA A 34 5.05 -6.80 -12.11
C ALA A 34 5.97 -5.61 -11.78
N HIS A 35 5.63 -4.41 -12.25
CA HIS A 35 6.34 -3.21 -11.81
C HIS A 35 6.08 -3.02 -10.29
N PRO A 36 7.07 -2.61 -9.46
CA PRO A 36 6.86 -2.41 -8.01
C PRO A 36 5.78 -1.37 -7.63
N ASN A 37 5.29 -0.62 -8.62
CA ASN A 37 4.19 0.36 -8.49
C ASN A 37 3.01 0.04 -9.45
N SER A 38 2.89 -1.20 -9.95
CA SER A 38 1.73 -1.62 -10.75
C SER A 38 0.43 -1.47 -9.95
N ARG A 39 -0.68 -1.19 -10.64
CA ARG A 39 -1.96 -0.83 -10.00
C ARG A 39 -3.11 -1.67 -10.54
N PHE A 40 -4.11 -1.88 -9.69
CA PHE A 40 -5.47 -2.18 -10.12
C PHE A 40 -6.29 -0.89 -10.10
N CYS A 41 -7.30 -0.79 -10.95
CA CYS A 41 -8.30 0.27 -10.94
C CYS A 41 -9.68 -0.41 -10.97
N SER A 42 -10.43 -0.32 -9.88
CA SER A 42 -11.70 -1.03 -9.71
C SER A 42 -12.72 -0.09 -9.04
N PRO A 43 -14.00 -0.19 -9.39
CA PRO A 43 -15.07 0.58 -8.74
C PRO A 43 -15.12 0.34 -7.22
N ALA A 44 -15.24 1.43 -6.45
CA ALA A 44 -15.35 1.37 -4.99
C ALA A 44 -16.55 0.52 -4.52
N THR A 45 -17.67 0.55 -5.26
CA THR A 45 -18.90 -0.20 -4.99
C THR A 45 -18.73 -1.72 -5.03
N GLN A 46 -17.64 -2.24 -5.61
CA GLN A 46 -17.34 -3.67 -5.61
C GLN A 46 -16.60 -4.14 -4.35
N CYS A 47 -16.24 -3.23 -3.44
CA CYS A 47 -15.71 -3.61 -2.13
C CYS A 47 -16.82 -4.25 -1.29
N PRO A 48 -16.70 -5.52 -0.83
CA PRO A 48 -17.77 -6.24 -0.14
C PRO A 48 -18.08 -5.68 1.26
N ILE A 49 -17.24 -4.76 1.74
CA ILE A 49 -17.35 -4.09 3.05
C ILE A 49 -17.35 -2.57 2.90
N ILE A 50 -17.77 -2.04 1.73
CA ILE A 50 -17.91 -0.60 1.54
C ILE A 50 -18.87 -0.05 2.60
N ASP A 51 -18.48 1.05 3.25
CA ASP A 51 -19.30 1.66 4.29
C ASP A 51 -20.60 2.20 3.69
N PRO A 52 -21.78 2.00 4.31
CA PRO A 52 -23.05 2.49 3.77
C PRO A 52 -23.11 4.02 3.65
N ALA A 53 -22.32 4.77 4.42
CA ALA A 53 -22.22 6.22 4.39
C ALA A 53 -21.04 6.74 3.53
N TRP A 54 -20.38 5.89 2.73
CA TRP A 54 -19.19 6.29 1.95
C TRP A 54 -19.42 7.45 0.95
N GLU A 55 -20.67 7.63 0.50
CA GLU A 55 -21.15 8.71 -0.38
C GLU A 55 -22.11 9.69 0.33
N ASP A 56 -22.27 9.59 1.65
CA ASP A 56 -23.15 10.48 2.40
C ASP A 56 -22.64 11.94 2.29
N PRO A 57 -23.44 12.88 1.78
CA PRO A 57 -23.01 14.28 1.63
C PRO A 57 -22.74 14.98 2.97
N THR A 58 -23.23 14.44 4.09
CA THR A 58 -22.96 14.96 5.43
C THR A 58 -21.63 14.47 5.99
N GLY A 59 -21.00 13.48 5.35
CA GLY A 59 -19.75 12.87 5.76
C GLY A 59 -19.88 11.96 6.99
N VAL A 60 -18.74 11.58 7.55
CA VAL A 60 -18.65 10.76 8.76
C VAL A 60 -17.91 11.51 9.87
N PRO A 61 -18.32 11.40 11.14
CA PRO A 61 -17.59 12.01 12.25
C PRO A 61 -16.21 11.35 12.41
N ILE A 62 -15.18 12.17 12.64
CA ILE A 62 -13.79 11.71 12.83
C ILE A 62 -13.40 11.85 14.30
N ASP A 63 -13.26 10.73 15.00
CA ASP A 63 -12.88 10.71 16.42
C ASP A 63 -11.36 10.57 16.63
N ALA A 64 -10.63 10.10 15.63
CA ALA A 64 -9.18 9.88 15.70
C ALA A 64 -8.48 10.15 14.37
N ILE A 65 -7.27 10.69 14.44
CA ILE A 65 -6.35 10.86 13.30
C ILE A 65 -5.10 10.04 13.59
N ILE A 66 -4.72 9.14 12.68
CA ILE A 66 -3.57 8.24 12.83
C ILE A 66 -2.46 8.67 11.87
N PHE A 67 -1.26 8.85 12.41
CA PHE A 67 -0.04 9.12 11.65
C PHE A 67 0.88 7.91 11.67
N GLY A 68 1.51 7.59 10.53
CA GLY A 68 2.40 6.44 10.42
C GLY A 68 3.24 6.45 9.15
N GLY A 69 4.37 5.75 9.17
CA GLY A 69 5.29 5.64 8.04
C GLY A 69 6.24 4.45 8.22
N ARG A 70 7.00 4.10 7.19
CA ARG A 70 7.95 2.97 7.24
C ARG A 70 9.16 3.36 8.08
N ARG A 71 9.27 2.75 9.28
CA ARG A 71 10.35 3.01 10.25
C ARG A 71 10.91 1.68 10.74
N PRO A 72 12.10 1.26 10.30
CA PRO A 72 12.64 -0.08 10.61
C PRO A 72 13.11 -0.19 12.06
N LYS A 73 13.38 0.95 12.72
CA LYS A 73 13.93 1.02 14.08
C LYS A 73 13.42 2.24 14.84
N GLY A 74 13.32 2.11 16.16
CA GLY A 74 13.22 3.20 17.12
C GLY A 74 11.82 3.79 17.39
N VAL A 75 10.89 3.74 16.43
CA VAL A 75 9.50 4.18 16.66
C VAL A 75 8.68 2.99 17.17
N PRO A 76 7.93 3.12 18.29
CA PRO A 76 7.11 2.03 18.81
C PRO A 76 5.91 1.75 17.88
N LEU A 77 5.24 0.62 18.09
CA LEU A 77 4.07 0.22 17.29
C LEU A 77 2.96 1.28 17.31
N ILE A 78 2.63 1.81 18.49
CA ILE A 78 1.61 2.84 18.67
C ILE A 78 1.95 3.72 19.88
N TYR A 79 1.66 5.01 19.78
CA TYR A 79 1.65 5.96 20.90
C TYR A 79 0.66 7.09 20.60
N GLN A 80 0.09 7.68 21.65
CA GLN A 80 -0.90 8.75 21.51
C GLN A 80 -0.26 10.12 21.76
N ALA A 81 -0.69 11.13 21.01
CA ALA A 81 -0.34 12.51 21.29
C ALA A 81 -0.94 12.95 22.64
N ARG A 82 -0.19 13.74 23.41
CA ARG A 82 -0.63 14.26 24.72
C ARG A 82 -1.73 15.33 24.60
N ASN A 83 -1.77 16.01 23.46
CA ASN A 83 -2.73 17.07 23.13
C ASN A 83 -2.66 17.37 21.63
N TRP A 84 -3.49 18.31 21.18
CA TRP A 84 -3.59 18.71 19.78
C TRP A 84 -2.26 19.25 19.20
N GLN A 85 -1.61 20.18 19.90
CA GLN A 85 -0.35 20.78 19.45
C GLN A 85 0.75 19.73 19.30
N HIS A 86 0.81 18.76 20.22
CA HIS A 86 1.72 17.63 20.11
C HIS A 86 1.38 16.73 18.93
N GLY A 87 0.10 16.53 18.62
CA GLY A 87 -0.36 15.80 17.44
C GLY A 87 0.10 16.46 16.14
N VAL A 88 -0.06 17.79 16.02
CA VAL A 88 0.45 18.57 14.89
C VAL A 88 1.97 18.43 14.76
N PHE A 89 2.70 18.50 15.87
CA PHE A 89 4.15 18.29 15.88
C PHE A 89 4.55 16.88 15.42
N ILE A 90 3.85 15.84 15.87
CA ILE A 90 4.08 14.45 15.43
C ILE A 90 3.89 14.34 13.92
N ALA A 91 2.79 14.89 13.39
CA ALA A 91 2.49 14.90 11.96
C ALA A 91 3.57 15.59 11.14
N ALA A 92 3.98 16.80 11.57
CA ALA A 92 5.02 17.58 10.91
C ALA A 92 6.41 16.90 10.94
N SER A 93 6.62 16.00 11.91
CA SER A 93 7.89 15.29 12.09
C SER A 93 7.91 13.90 11.45
N MET A 94 6.88 13.54 10.68
CA MET A 94 6.79 12.24 10.02
C MET A 94 7.96 12.00 9.07
N LYS A 95 8.48 10.77 9.11
CA LYS A 95 9.46 10.25 8.16
C LYS A 95 9.06 8.85 7.75
N SER A 96 9.39 8.48 6.52
CA SER A 96 9.19 7.13 5.98
C SER A 96 10.35 6.83 5.04
N GLU A 97 10.77 5.57 4.98
CA GLU A 97 11.58 5.05 3.86
C GLU A 97 10.90 5.34 2.52
N ALA A 98 11.68 5.55 1.46
CA ALA A 98 11.14 5.79 0.14
C ALA A 98 10.37 4.56 -0.36
N THR A 99 9.47 4.77 -1.30
CA THR A 99 8.70 3.71 -1.95
C THR A 99 8.75 3.88 -3.45
N ALA A 100 8.44 2.83 -4.19
CA ALA A 100 8.41 2.85 -5.66
C ALA A 100 7.28 3.73 -6.26
N ALA A 101 6.51 4.44 -5.42
CA ALA A 101 5.43 5.32 -5.88
C ALA A 101 5.94 6.57 -6.62
N ALA A 102 7.18 6.97 -6.38
CA ALA A 102 7.83 8.14 -6.98
C ALA A 102 9.24 7.79 -7.49
N GLU A 103 9.98 8.79 -7.97
CA GLU A 103 11.30 8.65 -8.58
C GLU A 103 12.45 8.41 -7.58
N HIS A 104 12.19 8.57 -6.28
CA HIS A 104 13.19 8.33 -5.25
C HIS A 104 13.64 6.87 -5.25
N LYS A 105 14.91 6.68 -5.54
CA LYS A 105 15.60 5.40 -5.42
C LYS A 105 16.52 5.53 -4.22
N ASP A 106 16.12 4.97 -3.10
CA ASP A 106 17.05 4.70 -2.00
C ASP A 106 18.17 3.76 -2.50
#